data_AF-A0A519II73-F1
#
_entry.id   AF-A0A519II73-F1
#
_cell.length_a   1.000
_cell.length_b   1.000
_cell.length_c   1.000
_cell.angle_alpha   90.00
_cell.angle_beta   90.00
_cell.angle_gamma   90.00
#
_symmetry.space_group_name_H-M   'P 1'
#
loop_
_entity.id
_entity.type
_entity.pdbx_description
1 polymer ?
#
loop_
_entity_poly.entity_id
_entity_poly.type
_entity_poly.pdbx_seq_one_letter_code
_entity_poly.pdbx_strand_id
1 'polypeptide(L)' 'MKKQQRQQAGGTIIGFIVGVIVGLGAALAVAVYVTKVPVPFLNKGNGRAADMDAAESQKNKNWDPNSPLYGKNPARPV' A
#
# COMPACT_ATOMS: atom_id res chain seq x y z
N MET A 1 46.82 50.98 -3.49
CA MET A 1 46.37 49.72 -4.13
C MET A 1 45.22 49.15 -3.31
N LYS A 2 43.99 49.08 -3.86
CA LYS A 2 42.84 48.49 -3.16
C LYS A 2 42.70 47.04 -3.63
N LYS A 3 42.96 46.06 -2.75
CA LYS A 3 42.67 44.64 -3.02
C LYS A 3 41.16 44.42 -2.88
N GLN A 4 40.48 44.14 -3.99
CA GLN A 4 39.09 43.70 -3.98
C GLN A 4 39.04 42.28 -3.42
N GLN A 5 38.50 42.09 -2.20
CA GLN A 5 38.22 40.76 -1.67
C GLN A 5 36.95 40.22 -2.34
N ARG A 6 37.11 39.25 -3.25
CA ARG A 6 36.00 38.47 -3.81
C ARG A 6 35.42 37.63 -2.67
N GLN A 7 34.18 37.91 -2.26
CA GLN A 7 33.46 37.07 -1.32
C GLN A 7 33.25 35.69 -1.97
N GLN A 8 33.97 34.70 -1.46
CA GLN A 8 34.02 33.36 -2.01
C GLN A 8 32.78 32.57 -1.59
N ALA A 9 31.67 32.75 -2.32
CA ALA A 9 30.39 32.05 -2.08
C ALA A 9 30.38 30.58 -2.56
N GLY A 10 31.54 29.98 -2.84
CA GLY A 10 31.66 28.69 -3.52
C GLY A 10 31.18 27.48 -2.71
N GLY A 11 31.21 27.55 -1.38
CA GLY A 11 30.84 26.41 -0.52
C GLY A 11 29.33 26.13 -0.47
N THR A 12 28.50 27.16 -0.55
CA THR A 12 27.05 27.03 -0.38
C THR A 12 26.38 26.29 -1.54
N ILE A 13 26.81 26.54 -2.77
CA ILE A 13 26.26 25.86 -3.96
C ILE A 13 26.59 24.36 -3.93
N ILE A 14 27.82 24.01 -3.55
CA ILE A 14 28.23 22.61 -3.40
C ILE A 14 27.42 21.93 -2.29
N GLY A 15 27.28 22.60 -1.13
CA GLY A 15 26.45 22.10 -0.03
C GLY A 15 24.99 21.90 -0.43
N PHE A 16 24.43 22.79 -1.25
CA PHE A 16 23.08 22.66 -1.77
C PHE A 16 22.93 21.43 -2.67
N ILE A 17 23.86 21.20 -3.60
CA ILE A 17 23.84 20.02 -4.48
C ILE A 17 23.93 18.72 -3.67
N VAL A 18 24.85 18.66 -2.71
CA VAL A 18 25.00 17.50 -1.82
C VAL A 18 23.72 17.28 -1.02
N GLY A 19 23.12 18.35 -0.49
CA GLY A 19 21.85 18.30 0.23
C GLY A 19 20.71 17.76 -0.62
N VAL A 20 20.60 18.18 -1.89
CA VAL A 20 19.58 17.68 -2.82
C VAL A 20 19.75 16.19 -3.10
N ILE A 21 20.98 15.72 -3.32
CA ILE A 21 21.26 14.30 -3.58
C ILE A 21 20.89 13.44 -2.37
N VAL A 22 21.34 13.84 -1.18
CA VAL A 22 21.05 13.13 0.07
C VAL A 22 19.55 13.16 0.37
N GLY A 23 18.91 14.31 0.17
CA GLY A 23 17.47 14.49 0.38
C GLY A 23 16.63 13.62 -0.54
N LEU A 24 16.96 13.55 -1.84
CA LEU A 24 16.26 12.66 -2.78
C LEU A 24 16.42 11.19 -2.36
N GLY A 25 17.63 10.76 -2.00
CA GLY A 25 17.87 9.39 -1.53
C GLY A 25 17.04 9.03 -0.30
N ALA A 26 17.04 9.92 0.70
CA ALA A 26 16.26 9.74 1.93
C ALA A 26 14.75 9.69 1.66
N ALA A 27 14.23 10.57 0.80
CA ALA A 27 12.81 10.60 0.44
C ALA A 27 12.35 9.28 -0.21
N LEU A 28 13.14 8.75 -1.16
CA LEU A 28 12.84 7.46 -1.80
C LEU A 28 12.88 6.30 -0.79
N ALA A 29 13.86 6.28 0.11
CA ALA A 29 13.95 5.27 1.15
C ALA A 29 12.71 5.26 2.06
N VAL A 30 12.26 6.44 2.50
CA VAL A 30 11.04 6.59 3.32
C VAL A 30 9.80 6.13 2.55
N ALA A 31 9.67 6.49 1.27
CA ALA A 31 8.53 6.08 0.45
C ALA A 31 8.42 4.54 0.35
N VAL A 32 9.55 3.86 0.12
CA VAL A 32 9.59 2.39 0.10
C VAL A 32 9.26 1.81 1.47
N TYR A 33 9.77 2.39 2.56
CA TYR A 33 9.46 1.92 3.91
C TYR A 33 7.97 2.01 4.21
N VAL A 34 7.35 3.18 4.01
CA VAL A 34 5.92 3.42 4.30
C VAL A 34 5.02 2.52 3.47
N THR A 35 5.34 2.29 2.19
CA THR A 35 4.53 1.43 1.31
C THR A 35 4.65 -0.06 1.64
N LYS A 36 5.70 -0.48 2.35
CA LYS A 36 5.85 -1.85 2.85
C LYS A 36 5.26 -2.04 4.25
N VAL A 37 4.86 -0.97 4.94
CA VAL A 37 4.15 -1.10 6.21
C VAL A 37 2.80 -1.75 5.94
N PRO A 38 2.53 -2.94 6.51
CA PRO A 38 1.26 -3.61 6.31
C PRO A 38 0.17 -2.76 6.95
N VAL A 39 -0.81 -2.34 6.14
CA VAL A 39 -1.98 -1.62 6.64
C VAL A 39 -2.94 -2.68 7.21
N PRO A 40 -3.17 -2.71 8.54
CA PRO A 40 -3.74 -3.87 9.25
C PRO A 40 -5.20 -4.20 8.93
N PHE A 41 -5.87 -3.37 8.13
CA PHE A 41 -7.24 -3.58 7.66
C PHE A 41 -7.37 -3.55 6.14
N LEU A 42 -6.24 -3.39 5.44
CA LEU A 42 -6.23 -3.46 4.00
C LEU A 42 -6.09 -4.94 3.64
N ASN A 43 -7.23 -5.62 3.54
CA ASN A 43 -7.33 -6.92 2.86
C ASN A 43 -7.04 -6.70 1.37
N LYS A 44 -5.77 -6.44 1.03
CA LYS A 44 -5.19 -6.88 -0.24
C LYS A 44 -5.05 -8.39 -0.14
N GLY A 45 -6.18 -9.07 0.01
CA GLY A 45 -6.28 -10.49 -0.27
C GLY A 45 -5.63 -10.67 -1.63
N ASN A 46 -4.58 -11.50 -1.66
CA ASN A 46 -3.78 -11.86 -2.82
C ASN A 46 -4.46 -11.42 -4.11
N GLY A 47 -3.95 -10.35 -4.73
CA GLY A 47 -4.63 -9.59 -5.76
C GLY A 47 -5.56 -10.48 -6.57
N ARG A 48 -6.87 -10.34 -6.30
CA ARG A 48 -8.01 -11.11 -6.84
C ARG A 48 -7.59 -12.03 -8.00
N ALA A 49 -7.11 -13.23 -7.70
CA ALA A 49 -6.67 -14.16 -8.73
C ALA A 49 -7.91 -14.71 -9.44
N ALA A 50 -7.86 -14.91 -10.76
CA ALA A 50 -9.01 -15.42 -11.52
C ALA A 50 -9.55 -16.76 -10.96
N ASP A 51 -8.66 -17.59 -10.39
CA ASP A 51 -9.04 -18.84 -9.71
C ASP A 51 -9.86 -18.61 -8.42
N MET A 52 -9.64 -17.49 -7.74
CA MET A 52 -10.40 -17.11 -6.54
C MET A 52 -11.79 -16.61 -6.91
N ASP A 53 -11.94 -15.82 -7.99
CA ASP A 53 -13.25 -15.39 -8.50
C ASP A 53 -14.08 -16.60 -8.98
N ALA A 54 -13.45 -17.60 -9.61
CA ALA A 54 -14.13 -18.84 -10.01
C ALA A 54 -14.60 -19.65 -8.78
N ALA A 55 -13.77 -19.74 -7.74
CA ALA A 55 -14.11 -20.41 -6.49
C ALA A 55 -15.20 -19.67 -5.69
N GLU A 56 -15.16 -18.33 -5.63
CA GLU A 56 -16.18 -17.50 -5.01
C GLU A 56 -17.50 -17.54 -5.78
N SER A 57 -17.46 -17.51 -7.12
CA SER A 57 -18.65 -17.69 -7.96
C SER A 57 -19.33 -19.03 -7.72
N GLN A 58 -18.55 -20.11 -7.57
CA GLN A 58 -19.10 -21.42 -7.22
C GLN A 58 -19.70 -21.43 -5.80
N LYS A 59 -19.03 -20.81 -4.82
CA LYS A 59 -19.57 -20.69 -3.45
C LYS A 59 -20.87 -19.87 -3.40
N ASN A 60 -20.97 -18.82 -4.21
CA ASN A 60 -22.15 -17.96 -4.28
C ASN A 60 -23.37 -18.67 -4.89
N LYS A 61 -23.17 -19.68 -5.76
CA LYS A 61 -24.29 -20.45 -6.33
C LYS A 61 -25.03 -21.30 -5.30
N ASN A 62 -24.31 -21.82 -4.30
CA ASN A 62 -24.85 -22.69 -3.26
C ASN A 62 -25.03 -21.97 -1.93
N TRP A 63 -24.91 -20.65 -1.92
CA TRP A 63 -25.09 -19.87 -0.72
C TRP A 63 -26.58 -19.71 -0.41
N ASP A 64 -26.95 -20.07 0.81
CA ASP A 64 -28.29 -19.89 1.33
C ASP A 64 -28.24 -19.03 2.61
N PRO A 65 -28.78 -17.79 2.60
CA PRO A 65 -28.80 -16.92 3.78
C PRO A 65 -29.60 -17.51 4.92
N ASN A 66 -30.60 -18.31 4.59
CA ASN A 66 -31.53 -18.89 5.53
C ASN A 66 -31.07 -20.28 5.96
N SER A 67 -29.87 -20.73 5.56
CA SER A 67 -29.28 -22.01 5.99
C SER A 67 -29.36 -22.27 7.52
N PRO A 68 -29.23 -21.26 8.40
CA PRO A 68 -29.40 -21.47 9.85
C PRO A 68 -30.87 -21.60 10.30
N LEU A 69 -31.84 -21.18 9.48
CA LEU A 69 -33.28 -21.23 9.77
C LEU A 69 -33.89 -22.59 9.45
N TYR A 70 -33.33 -23.33 8.48
CA TYR A 70 -33.70 -24.73 8.26
C TYR A 70 -33.04 -25.58 9.36
N GLY A 71 -33.62 -25.57 10.55
CA GLY A 71 -33.31 -26.56 11.57
C GLY A 71 -33.37 -27.98 10.98
N LYS A 72 -32.72 -28.95 11.63
CA LYS A 72 -32.53 -30.34 11.15
C LYS A 72 -33.82 -31.15 10.93
N ASN A 73 -34.99 -30.52 10.99
CA ASN A 73 -36.29 -31.13 10.78
C ASN A 73 -37.15 -30.24 9.86
N PRO A 74 -37.27 -30.57 8.57
CA PRO A 74 -38.10 -29.78 7.66
C PRO A 74 -39.57 -29.84 8.12
N ALA A 75 -40.22 -28.68 8.20
CA ALA A 75 -41.65 -28.61 8.43
C ALA A 75 -42.37 -29.37 7.31
N ARG A 76 -43.16 -30.39 7.68
CA ARG A 76 -43.97 -31.16 6.72
C ARG A 76 -44.97 -30.20 6.06
N PRO A 77 -45.06 -30.16 4.72
CA PRO A 77 -46.11 -29.40 4.07
C PRO A 77 -47.48 -30.01 4.47
N VAL A 78 -48.43 -29.13 4.80
CA VAL A 78 -49.85 -29.46 5.01
C VAL A 78 -50.57 -29.63 3.68
#